data_AF-A0ABD0QWE1-F1
#
_entry.id   AF-A0ABD0QWE1-F1
#
_cell.length_a   1.000
_cell.length_b   1.000
_cell.length_c   1.000
_cell.angle_alpha   90.00
_cell.angle_beta   90.00
_cell.angle_gamma   90.00
#
_symmetry.space_group_name_H-M   'P 1'
#
loop_
_entity.id
_entity.type
_entity.pdbx_description
1 polymer ?
#
loop_
_entity_poly.entity_id
_entity_poly.type
_entity_poly.pdbx_seq_one_letter_code
_entity_poly.pdbx_strand_id
1 'polypeptide(L)'
;DILDQCSREQEFKTILFSLCYFHACVAERRKFGPQGWNRKYPFNTGDLTISVNVLYNYLEANSQVPWEDLRYLFGEIMYGGHITDDWDRRLCRTYLEEYMQPNQ
;
A
#
# COMPACT_ATOMS: atom_id res chain seq x y z
N ASP A 1 3.95 -17.54 -12.71
CA ASP A 1 4.45 -16.43 -11.88
C ASP A 1 3.38 -15.92 -10.93
N ILE A 2 3.73 -15.20 -9.84
CA ILE A 2 2.77 -14.53 -8.93
C ILE A 2 1.77 -13.67 -9.71
N LEU A 3 2.24 -13.10 -10.83
CA LEU A 3 1.46 -12.27 -11.73
C LEU A 3 0.27 -12.99 -12.39
N ASP A 4 0.30 -14.33 -12.50
CA ASP A 4 -0.69 -15.11 -13.23
C ASP A 4 -1.51 -16.03 -12.30
N GLN A 5 -1.42 -15.81 -10.98
CA GLN A 5 -2.10 -16.65 -9.97
C GLN A 5 -3.52 -16.17 -9.65
N CYS A 6 -3.83 -14.89 -9.88
CA CYS A 6 -5.13 -14.31 -9.51
C CYS A 6 -6.15 -14.50 -10.62
N SER A 7 -7.36 -14.93 -10.25
CA SER A 7 -8.52 -15.04 -11.14
C SER A 7 -8.92 -13.69 -11.76
N ARG A 8 -8.54 -12.58 -11.10
CA ARG A 8 -8.80 -11.19 -11.47
C ARG A 8 -7.50 -10.50 -11.85
N GLU A 9 -6.86 -11.03 -12.88
CA GLU A 9 -5.48 -10.70 -13.28
C GLU A 9 -5.28 -9.21 -13.57
N GLN A 10 -6.23 -8.57 -14.27
CA GLN A 10 -6.12 -7.15 -14.63
C GLN A 10 -6.16 -6.25 -13.39
N GLU A 11 -7.12 -6.47 -12.49
CA GLU A 11 -7.20 -5.70 -11.24
C GLU A 11 -6.00 -5.97 -10.35
N PHE A 12 -5.58 -7.23 -10.22
CA PHE A 12 -4.41 -7.59 -9.44
C PHE A 12 -3.15 -6.90 -9.93
N LYS A 13 -2.84 -6.97 -11.24
CA LYS A 13 -1.66 -6.33 -11.83
C LYS A 13 -1.68 -4.80 -11.67
N THR A 14 -2.85 -4.18 -11.84
CA THR A 14 -3.02 -2.73 -11.69
C THR A 14 -2.78 -2.30 -10.24
N ILE A 15 -3.43 -2.95 -9.29
CA ILE A 15 -3.31 -2.59 -7.86
C ILE A 15 -1.91 -2.95 -7.33
N LEU A 16 -1.33 -4.05 -7.79
CA LEU A 16 0.05 -4.44 -7.46
C LEU A 16 1.04 -3.37 -7.90
N PHE A 17 0.89 -2.82 -9.11
CA PHE A 17 1.73 -1.72 -9.58
C PHE A 17 1.60 -0.49 -8.67
N SER A 18 0.37 -0.08 -8.36
CA SER A 18 0.12 1.05 -7.43
C SER A 18 0.72 0.80 -6.04
N LEU A 19 0.63 -0.43 -5.53
CA LEU A 19 1.21 -0.82 -4.24
C LEU A 19 2.75 -0.78 -4.27
N CYS A 20 3.38 -1.26 -5.34
CA CYS A 20 4.83 -1.17 -5.53
C CYS A 20 5.30 0.28 -5.63
N TYR A 21 4.55 1.12 -6.37
CA TYR A 21 4.85 2.54 -6.49
C TYR A 21 4.71 3.26 -5.15
N PHE A 22 3.62 3.00 -4.42
CA PHE A 22 3.41 3.47 -3.05
C PHE A 22 4.59 3.08 -2.14
N HIS A 23 4.97 1.80 -2.13
CA HIS A 23 6.09 1.29 -1.33
C HIS A 23 7.39 2.05 -1.64
N ALA A 24 7.71 2.21 -2.92
CA ALA A 24 8.89 2.95 -3.36
C ALA A 24 8.84 4.40 -2.86
N CYS A 25 7.72 5.11 -3.03
CA CYS A 25 7.55 6.48 -2.55
C CYS A 25 7.77 6.58 -1.03
N VAL A 26 7.10 5.76 -0.22
CA VAL A 26 7.21 5.86 1.25
C VAL A 26 8.61 5.50 1.75
N ALA A 27 9.27 4.52 1.13
CA ALA A 27 10.62 4.11 1.47
C ALA A 27 11.66 5.20 1.10
N GLU A 28 11.56 5.78 -0.10
CA GLU A 28 12.48 6.76 -0.63
C GLU A 28 12.33 8.13 0.02
N ARG A 29 11.11 8.50 0.47
CA ARG A 29 10.86 9.73 1.22
C ARG A 29 11.76 9.87 2.46
N ARG A 30 12.21 8.77 3.05
CA ARG A 30 13.15 8.79 4.20
C ARG A 30 14.46 9.53 3.90
N LYS A 31 14.84 9.68 2.63
CA LYS A 31 16.03 10.42 2.19
C LYS A 31 15.94 11.94 2.44
N PHE A 32 14.74 12.48 2.65
CA PHE A 32 14.49 13.92 2.80
C PHE A 32 14.36 14.37 4.27
N GLY A 33 14.74 13.52 5.23
CA GLY A 33 14.65 13.86 6.66
C GLY A 33 13.22 14.26 7.07
N PRO A 34 13.05 15.29 7.94
CA PRO A 34 11.73 15.76 8.39
C PRO A 34 10.78 16.22 7.29
N GLN A 35 11.28 16.60 6.10
CA GLN A 35 10.41 16.94 4.96
C GLN A 35 9.79 15.68 4.31
N GLY A 36 10.45 14.54 4.46
CA GLY A 36 9.95 13.24 4.03
C GLY A 36 9.01 12.63 5.06
N TRP A 37 9.50 12.51 6.29
CA TRP A 37 8.81 11.94 7.45
C TRP A 37 9.28 12.64 8.72
N ASN A 38 8.35 13.00 9.62
CA ASN A 38 8.71 13.61 10.91
C ASN A 38 9.56 12.67 11.77
N ARG A 39 9.32 11.35 11.66
CA ARG A 39 10.10 10.29 12.34
C ARG A 39 10.67 9.27 11.36
N LYS A 40 11.68 8.52 11.80
CA LYS A 40 12.29 7.44 11.01
C LYS A 40 11.50 6.14 11.19
N TYR A 41 10.78 5.71 10.17
CA TYR A 41 10.03 4.45 10.16
C TYR A 41 10.77 3.32 9.44
N PRO A 42 10.76 2.09 9.98
CA PRO A 42 11.52 0.96 9.44
C PRO A 42 10.81 0.21 8.30
N PHE A 43 10.20 0.93 7.34
CA PHE A 43 9.59 0.33 6.16
C PHE A 43 10.61 -0.55 5.40
N ASN A 44 10.19 -1.77 5.05
CA ASN A 44 11.04 -2.78 4.44
C ASN A 44 10.27 -3.65 3.45
N THR A 45 10.99 -4.51 2.72
CA THR A 45 10.40 -5.38 1.69
C THR A 45 9.38 -6.38 2.26
N GLY A 46 9.45 -6.73 3.54
CA GLY A 46 8.45 -7.56 4.21
C GLY A 46 7.06 -6.91 4.22
N ASP A 47 6.99 -5.60 4.41
CA ASP A 47 5.72 -4.84 4.37
C ASP A 47 5.07 -4.97 2.99
N LEU A 48 5.87 -4.86 1.92
CA LEU A 48 5.41 -5.04 0.54
C LEU A 48 4.95 -6.48 0.30
N THR A 49 5.79 -7.47 0.62
CA THR A 49 5.47 -8.89 0.38
C THR A 49 4.18 -9.32 1.06
N ILE A 50 3.97 -8.94 2.33
CA ILE A 50 2.74 -9.29 3.04
C ILE A 50 1.55 -8.51 2.45
N SER A 51 1.72 -7.25 2.07
CA SER A 51 0.66 -6.47 1.42
C SER A 51 0.22 -7.07 0.08
N VAL A 52 1.15 -7.63 -0.70
CA VAL A 52 0.83 -8.36 -1.95
C VAL A 52 0.00 -9.62 -1.65
N ASN A 53 0.34 -10.37 -0.60
CA ASN A 53 -0.45 -11.54 -0.20
C ASN A 53 -1.85 -11.14 0.27
N VAL A 54 -1.97 -10.04 1.01
CA VAL A 54 -3.27 -9.48 1.43
C VAL A 54 -4.10 -9.08 0.20
N LEU A 55 -3.49 -8.37 -0.75
CA LEU A 55 -4.14 -7.99 -2.02
C LEU A 55 -4.71 -9.22 -2.74
N TYR A 56 -3.88 -10.24 -2.93
CA TYR A 56 -4.30 -11.48 -3.58
C TYR A 56 -5.50 -12.11 -2.88
N ASN A 57 -5.39 -12.33 -1.56
CA ASN A 57 -6.45 -12.95 -0.78
C ASN A 57 -7.77 -12.15 -0.82
N TYR A 58 -7.69 -10.81 -0.77
CA TYR A 58 -8.88 -9.96 -0.81
C TYR A 58 -9.55 -9.95 -2.19
N LEU A 59 -8.78 -9.98 -3.28
CA LEU A 59 -9.36 -10.05 -4.62
C LEU A 59 -10.02 -11.41 -4.89
N GLU A 60 -9.44 -12.50 -4.41
CA GLU A 60 -10.02 -13.85 -4.53
C GLU A 60 -11.28 -14.03 -3.66
N ALA A 61 -11.33 -13.39 -2.49
CA ALA A 61 -12.46 -13.51 -1.57
C ALA A 61 -13.67 -12.64 -1.92
N ASN A 62 -13.52 -11.65 -2.82
CA ASN A 62 -14.54 -10.63 -3.07
C ASN A 62 -14.89 -10.52 -4.57
N SER A 63 -16.19 -10.37 -4.86
CA SER A 63 -16.69 -10.22 -6.24
C SER A 63 -16.38 -8.87 -6.88
N GLN A 64 -16.08 -7.85 -6.07
CA GLN A 64 -15.69 -6.50 -6.49
C GLN A 64 -14.38 -6.12 -5.82
N VAL A 65 -13.68 -5.09 -6.32
CA VAL A 65 -12.47 -4.60 -5.63
C VAL A 65 -12.88 -3.84 -4.36
N PRO A 66 -12.47 -4.27 -3.16
CA PRO A 66 -12.80 -3.58 -1.91
C PRO A 66 -11.79 -2.46 -1.66
N TRP A 67 -11.89 -1.37 -2.43
CA TRP A 67 -10.90 -0.27 -2.42
C TRP A 67 -10.68 0.37 -1.05
N GLU A 68 -11.75 0.61 -0.30
CA GLU A 68 -11.67 1.20 1.04
C GLU A 68 -10.95 0.27 2.03
N ASP A 69 -11.29 -1.02 2.02
CA ASP A 69 -10.66 -2.02 2.88
C ASP A 69 -9.18 -2.17 2.56
N LEU A 70 -8.81 -2.25 1.27
CA LEU A 70 -7.41 -2.35 0.86
C LEU A 70 -6.61 -1.13 1.32
N ARG A 71 -7.13 0.09 1.13
CA ARG A 71 -6.48 1.31 1.61
C ARG A 71 -6.37 1.34 3.13
N TYR A 72 -7.38 0.89 3.85
CA TYR A 72 -7.35 0.80 5.30
C TYR A 72 -6.29 -0.20 5.77
N LEU A 73 -6.26 -1.41 5.20
CA LEU A 73 -5.28 -2.43 5.56
C LEU A 73 -3.85 -1.94 5.30
N PHE A 74 -3.58 -1.37 4.13
CA PHE A 74 -2.25 -0.88 3.80
C PHE A 74 -1.87 0.35 4.62
N GLY A 75 -2.80 1.29 4.80
CA GLY A 75 -2.55 2.58 5.42
C GLY A 75 -2.50 2.55 6.94
N GLU A 76 -3.39 1.80 7.60
CA GLU A 76 -3.51 1.75 9.06
C GLU A 76 -2.80 0.54 9.67
N ILE A 77 -2.76 -0.59 8.97
CA ILE A 77 -2.21 -1.85 9.52
C ILE A 77 -0.79 -2.10 9.01
N MET A 78 -0.62 -2.30 7.70
CA MET A 78 0.66 -2.73 7.12
C MET A 78 1.75 -1.67 7.28
N TYR A 79 1.51 -0.46 6.76
CA TYR A 79 2.45 0.65 6.88
C TYR A 79 2.15 1.51 8.10
N GLY A 80 0.85 1.74 8.40
CA GLY A 80 0.41 2.53 9.55
C GLY A 80 0.82 1.98 10.90
N GLY A 81 1.00 0.66 11.02
CA GLY A 81 1.50 0.03 12.25
C GLY A 81 2.90 0.50 12.66
N HIS A 82 3.70 0.99 11.71
CA HIS A 82 5.01 1.59 11.98
C HIS A 82 4.91 3.07 12.39
N ILE A 83 3.84 3.76 11.99
CA ILE A 83 3.73 5.22 12.05
C ILE A 83 3.14 5.66 13.39
N THR A 84 3.90 6.48 14.10
CA THR A 84 3.57 6.97 15.46
C THR A 84 3.25 8.46 15.53
N ASP A 85 3.42 9.20 14.42
CA ASP A 85 3.05 10.61 14.30
C ASP A 85 1.78 10.76 13.45
N ASP A 86 0.83 11.58 13.91
CA ASP A 86 -0.48 11.71 13.26
C ASP A 86 -0.41 12.40 11.89
N TRP A 87 0.53 13.33 11.71
CA TRP A 87 0.74 14.01 10.43
C TRP A 87 1.36 13.08 9.41
N ASP A 88 2.35 12.29 9.83
CA ASP A 88 2.89 11.21 9.00
C ASP A 88 1.81 10.17 8.65
N ARG A 89 0.91 9.83 9.59
CA ARG A 89 -0.18 8.88 9.33
C ARG A 89 -1.15 9.43 8.29
N ARG A 90 -1.52 10.71 8.40
CA ARG A 90 -2.34 11.40 7.39
C ARG A 90 -1.66 11.37 6.03
N LEU A 91 -0.37 11.69 5.95
CA LEU A 91 0.41 11.67 4.71
C LEU A 91 0.41 10.27 4.06
N CYS A 92 0.65 9.22 4.85
CA CYS A 92 0.64 7.84 4.39
C CYS A 92 -0.72 7.46 3.76
N ARG A 93 -1.83 7.79 4.43
CA ARG A 93 -3.18 7.57 3.89
C ARG A 93 -3.44 8.33 2.60
N THR A 94 -3.04 9.61 2.53
CA THR A 94 -3.23 10.41 1.32
C THR A 94 -2.53 9.80 0.11
N TYR A 95 -1.32 9.26 0.26
CA TYR A 95 -0.66 8.55 -0.83
C TYR A 95 -1.46 7.34 -1.34
N LEU A 96 -2.10 6.59 -0.44
CA LEU A 96 -2.94 5.45 -0.82
C LEU A 96 -4.25 5.89 -1.47
N GLU A 97 -4.88 6.96 -0.99
CA GLU A 97 -6.06 7.56 -1.61
C GLU A 97 -5.79 7.99 -3.05
N GLU A 98 -4.64 8.62 -3.31
CA GLU A 98 -4.24 9.08 -4.64
C GLU A 98 -3.84 7.94 -5.58
N TYR A 99 -3.06 6.96 -5.09
CA TYR A 99 -2.49 5.91 -5.93
C TYR A 99 -3.36 4.67 -6.08
N MET A 100 -4.33 4.46 -5.19
CA MET A 100 -5.13 3.25 -5.15
C MET A 100 -6.61 3.62 -5.21
N GLN A 101 -7.05 4.01 -6.40
CA GLN A 101 -8.42 4.44 -6.69
C GLN A 101 -9.02 3.71 -7.89
N PRO A 102 -10.36 3.59 -7.97
CA PRO A 102 -11.04 2.85 -9.04
C PRO A 102 -10.83 3.40 -10.46
N ASN A 103 -10.48 4.68 -10.59
CA ASN A 103 -10.49 5.43 -11.84
C ASN A 103 -9.08 5.84 -12.33
N GLN A 104 -8.04 5.06 -12.04
CA GLN A 104 -6.72 5.29 -12.65
C GLN A 104 -6.64 4.76 -14.08
#